data_AF-A0A974Z2G3-F1
#
_entry.id   AF-A0A974Z2G3-F1
#
_cell.length_a   1.000
_cell.length_b   1.000
_cell.length_c   1.000
_cell.angle_alpha   90.00
_cell.angle_beta   90.00
_cell.angle_gamma   90.00
#
_symmetry.space_group_name_H-M   'P 1'
#
loop_
_entity.id
_entity.type
_entity.pdbx_description
1 polymer ?
#
loop_
_entity_poly.entity_id
_entity_poly.type
_entity_poly.pdbx_seq_one_letter_code
_entity_poly.pdbx_strand_id
1 'polypeptide(L)'
;MSDRAWPSTVIPSDAHERAQATGVLFRRMGWVTERLTRDERDDVERQLEFWYSSGYCPDALLIALSALPDGTRQRPRQPGERPGEFLRTRLNGWFRESSDTTMSEVHEPPRKGQSFEAWFANNRRQSAADGTGRRAPRVTEAGRQAREQARAFAASKRKDPLARLRESERRRAAALDSLLVEGAPAPAVPAPPAETRATPRMVASFAARQSVAARSPQVVRIVERLRAEKRGPSPAELAVLRNAVRDAHHHAGLGTLEAASAHVGDDTSELTAEGLRVLSFLDHADENRLPIDAMIRLLTVAVDETAPPQD
;
A
#
# COMPACT_ATOMS: atom_id res chain seq x y z
N MET A 1 -3.68 11.90 27.01
CA MET A 1 -3.04 12.82 26.05
C MET A 1 -2.91 12.04 24.75
N SER A 2 -3.34 12.59 23.62
CA SER A 2 -3.28 11.90 22.32
C SER A 2 -1.85 11.47 22.02
N ASP A 3 -1.67 10.16 21.80
CA ASP A 3 -0.43 9.42 21.59
C ASP A 3 0.22 9.81 20.25
N ARG A 4 0.68 11.06 20.15
CA ARG A 4 1.24 11.62 18.93
C ARG A 4 2.67 11.09 18.81
N ALA A 5 2.83 10.04 18.00
CA ALA A 5 4.13 9.43 17.75
C ALA A 5 5.16 10.49 17.33
N TRP A 6 6.39 10.34 17.84
CA TRP A 6 7.51 11.24 17.53
C TRP A 6 7.73 11.36 16.02
N PRO A 7 8.04 12.56 15.48
CA PRO A 7 8.25 12.73 14.05
C PRO A 7 9.53 12.03 13.59
N SER A 8 9.46 11.19 12.56
CA SER A 8 10.60 10.40 12.08
C SER A 8 11.67 11.19 11.32
N THR A 9 11.39 12.45 10.97
CA THR A 9 12.33 13.36 10.30
C THR A 9 13.10 14.26 11.26
N VAL A 10 12.80 14.20 12.57
CA VAL A 10 13.43 15.05 13.59
C VAL A 10 14.66 14.35 14.17
N ILE A 11 15.75 15.10 14.28
CA ILE A 11 16.96 14.66 14.98
C ILE A 11 16.72 14.86 16.48
N PRO A 12 16.76 13.80 17.30
CA PRO A 12 16.55 13.92 18.74
C PRO A 12 17.76 14.59 19.41
N SER A 13 17.49 15.57 20.27
CA SER A 13 18.50 16.38 20.94
C SER A 13 18.79 15.92 22.37
N ASP A 14 17.79 15.41 23.08
CA ASP A 14 17.92 14.94 24.46
C ASP A 14 17.63 13.44 24.63
N ALA A 15 17.87 12.90 25.82
CA ALA A 15 17.66 11.48 26.11
C ALA A 15 16.19 11.03 25.97
N HIS A 16 15.23 11.91 26.26
CA HIS A 16 13.81 11.59 26.16
C HIS A 16 13.37 11.51 24.70
N GLU A 17 13.76 12.50 23.88
CA GLU A 17 13.56 12.53 22.44
C GLU A 17 14.24 11.33 21.76
N ARG A 18 15.45 10.96 22.20
CA ARG A 18 16.16 9.76 21.70
C ARG A 18 15.36 8.49 21.98
N ALA A 19 14.84 8.32 23.20
CA ALA A 19 14.00 7.16 23.53
C ALA A 19 12.73 7.11 22.65
N GLN A 20 12.08 8.24 22.42
CA GLN A 20 10.91 8.31 21.55
C GLN A 20 11.24 8.02 20.07
N ALA A 21 12.35 8.57 19.57
CA ALA A 21 12.86 8.35 18.22
C ALA A 21 13.22 6.87 17.99
N THR A 22 13.93 6.24 18.94
CA THR A 22 14.23 4.80 18.93
C THR A 22 12.95 3.96 18.95
N GLY A 23 11.94 4.35 19.74
CA GLY A 23 10.63 3.69 19.73
C GLY A 23 9.91 3.80 18.38
N VAL A 24 10.07 4.90 17.65
CA VAL A 24 9.56 5.02 16.27
C VAL A 24 10.33 4.11 15.32
N LEU A 25 11.67 4.08 15.41
CA LEU A 25 12.53 3.22 14.59
C LEU A 25 12.14 1.74 14.77
N PHE A 26 12.00 1.27 16.02
CA PHE A 26 11.65 -0.11 16.33
C PHE A 26 10.26 -0.48 15.81
N ARG A 27 9.29 0.43 15.91
CA ARG A 27 7.94 0.25 15.34
C ARG A 27 7.98 0.09 13.83
N ARG A 28 8.79 0.89 13.14
CA ARG A 28 8.95 0.83 11.68
C ARG A 28 9.68 -0.42 11.21
N MET A 29 10.64 -0.89 12.00
CA MET A 29 11.39 -2.14 11.74
C MET A 29 10.59 -3.40 12.11
N GLY A 30 9.44 -3.27 12.76
CA GLY A 30 8.62 -4.40 13.22
C GLY A 30 9.14 -5.10 14.47
N TRP A 31 10.10 -4.52 15.20
CA TRP A 31 10.74 -5.12 16.38
C TRP A 31 9.95 -4.92 17.68
N VAL A 32 8.73 -4.39 17.62
CA VAL A 32 7.90 -4.06 18.80
C VAL A 32 7.60 -5.28 19.66
N THR A 33 7.50 -6.45 19.03
CA THR A 33 7.20 -7.72 19.72
C THR A 33 8.45 -8.45 20.21
N GLU A 34 9.65 -7.97 19.88
CA GLU A 34 10.89 -8.60 20.32
C GLU A 34 11.20 -8.23 21.77
N ARG A 35 11.27 -9.24 22.63
CA ARG A 35 11.68 -9.07 24.02
C ARG A 35 13.20 -8.98 24.09
N LEU A 36 13.71 -7.75 23.99
CA LEU A 36 15.12 -7.49 24.21
C LEU A 36 15.47 -7.58 25.70
N THR A 37 16.59 -8.23 25.98
CA THR A 37 17.23 -8.17 27.29
C THR A 37 17.63 -6.72 27.63
N ARG A 38 17.99 -6.45 28.89
CA ARG A 38 18.44 -5.12 29.30
C ARG A 38 19.74 -4.75 28.56
N ASP A 39 20.69 -5.66 28.51
CA ASP A 39 21.99 -5.45 27.88
C ASP A 39 21.87 -5.17 26.37
N GLU A 40 20.95 -5.85 25.68
CA GLU A 40 20.67 -5.60 24.25
C GLU A 40 20.04 -4.24 24.02
N ARG A 41 19.15 -3.79 24.93
CA ARG A 41 18.59 -2.43 24.85
C ARG A 41 19.68 -1.38 25.04
N ASP A 42 20.52 -1.56 26.06
CA ASP A 42 21.61 -0.64 26.36
C ASP A 42 22.67 -0.61 25.25
N ASP A 43 22.93 -1.72 24.56
CA ASP A 43 23.79 -1.76 23.37
C ASP A 43 23.18 -0.99 22.19
N VAL A 44 21.91 -1.25 21.88
CA VAL A 44 21.22 -0.55 20.78
C VAL A 44 21.09 0.94 21.05
N GLU A 45 20.74 1.35 22.27
CA GLU A 45 20.63 2.76 22.64
C GLU A 45 21.95 3.50 22.50
N ARG A 46 23.06 2.91 22.96
CA ARG A 46 24.41 3.50 22.79
C ARG A 46 24.81 3.64 21.33
N GLN A 47 24.54 2.63 20.50
CA GLN A 47 24.82 2.71 19.08
C GLN A 47 24.01 3.82 18.41
N LEU A 48 22.70 3.88 18.69
CA LEU A 48 21.82 4.90 18.11
C LEU A 48 22.13 6.31 18.59
N GLU A 49 22.56 6.47 19.84
CA GLU A 49 22.99 7.77 20.38
C GLU A 49 24.12 8.39 19.53
N PHE A 50 25.10 7.59 19.12
CA PHE A 50 26.18 8.04 18.23
C PHE A 50 25.66 8.51 16.86
N TRP A 51 24.69 7.79 16.27
CA TRP A 51 24.13 8.18 14.97
C TRP A 51 23.27 9.44 15.06
N TYR A 52 22.49 9.57 16.14
CA TYR A 52 21.70 10.78 16.37
C TYR A 52 22.59 12.01 16.60
N SER A 53 23.68 11.88 17.36
CA SER A 53 24.63 12.98 17.55
C SER A 53 25.37 13.35 16.25
N SER A 54 25.50 12.41 15.32
CA SER A 54 26.02 12.62 13.97
C SER A 54 24.99 13.21 12.99
N GLY A 55 23.81 13.61 13.46
CA GLY A 55 22.79 14.30 12.67
C GLY A 55 21.81 13.39 11.92
N TYR A 56 21.80 12.08 12.21
CA TYR A 56 20.84 11.16 11.61
C TYR A 56 19.48 11.29 12.30
N CYS A 57 18.40 11.26 11.51
CA CYS A 57 17.04 11.11 12.02
C CYS A 57 16.55 9.65 11.83
N PRO A 58 15.45 9.22 12.48
CA PRO A 58 14.92 7.86 12.30
C PRO A 58 14.70 7.45 10.84
N ASP A 59 14.19 8.34 9.99
CA ASP A 59 14.05 8.06 8.55
C ASP A 59 15.40 7.88 7.86
N ALA A 60 16.41 8.67 8.21
CA ALA A 60 17.76 8.53 7.67
C ALA A 60 18.39 7.19 8.07
N LEU A 61 18.21 6.78 9.33
CA LEU A 61 18.66 5.47 9.82
C LEU A 61 17.96 4.32 9.11
N LEU A 62 16.64 4.39 8.89
CA LEU A 62 15.92 3.38 8.13
C LEU A 62 16.47 3.21 6.71
N ILE A 63 16.82 4.32 6.05
CA ILE A 63 17.44 4.29 4.72
C ILE A 63 18.86 3.70 4.83
N ALA A 64 19.67 4.16 5.78
CA ALA A 64 21.03 3.69 5.99
C ALA A 64 21.12 2.20 6.34
N LEU A 65 20.09 1.62 6.96
CA LEU A 65 20.00 0.17 7.22
C LEU A 65 19.62 -0.64 5.97
N SER A 66 19.02 0.01 4.97
CA SER A 66 18.55 -0.62 3.73
C SER A 66 19.51 -0.46 2.54
N ALA A 67 20.36 0.57 2.57
CA ALA A 67 21.29 0.89 1.50
C ALA A 67 22.61 1.44 2.07
N LEU A 68 23.69 1.22 1.35
CA LEU A 68 25.00 1.83 1.61
C LEU A 68 25.06 3.25 1.02
N PRO A 69 26.09 4.06 1.35
CA PRO A 69 26.26 5.40 0.81
C PRO A 69 26.35 5.45 -0.73
N ASP A 70 26.82 4.37 -1.36
CA ASP A 70 26.90 4.20 -2.82
C ASP A 70 25.56 3.81 -3.47
N GLY A 71 24.50 3.64 -2.66
CA GLY A 71 23.17 3.23 -3.09
C GLY A 71 22.99 1.72 -3.27
N THR A 72 24.02 0.91 -3.01
CA THR A 72 23.89 -0.55 -3.05
C THR A 72 22.97 -1.03 -1.93
N ARG A 73 22.06 -1.95 -2.25
CA ARG A 73 21.10 -2.47 -1.28
C ARG A 73 21.77 -3.38 -0.27
N GLN A 74 21.51 -3.13 1.00
CA GLN A 74 21.93 -4.00 2.09
C GLN A 74 20.93 -5.14 2.28
N ARG A 75 21.44 -6.29 2.74
CA ARG A 75 20.61 -7.47 2.99
C ARG A 75 19.65 -7.23 4.15
N PRO A 76 18.42 -7.75 4.11
CA PRO A 76 17.51 -7.69 5.24
C PRO A 76 18.10 -8.45 6.44
N ARG A 77 17.57 -8.18 7.63
CA ARG A 77 17.96 -8.86 8.88
C ARG A 77 17.71 -10.36 8.75
N GLN A 78 18.69 -11.17 9.13
CA GLN A 78 18.57 -12.63 9.08
C GLN A 78 17.76 -13.16 10.28
N PRO A 79 17.03 -14.28 10.13
CA PRO A 79 16.39 -14.94 11.26
C PRO A 79 17.41 -15.30 12.35
N GLY A 80 17.22 -14.78 13.56
CA GLY A 80 18.12 -15.02 14.71
C GLY A 80 19.26 -14.02 14.88
N GLU A 81 19.47 -13.10 13.94
CA GLU A 81 20.43 -12.00 14.09
C GLU A 81 19.95 -11.04 15.19
N ARG A 82 20.82 -10.68 16.14
CA ARG A 82 20.44 -9.77 17.24
C ARG A 82 20.34 -8.33 16.73
N PRO A 83 19.41 -7.50 17.25
CA PRO A 83 19.27 -6.12 16.76
C PRO A 83 20.54 -5.28 16.83
N GLY A 84 21.30 -5.37 17.93
CA GLY A 84 22.57 -4.65 18.08
C GLY A 84 23.64 -5.09 17.08
N GLU A 85 23.66 -6.38 16.72
CA GLU A 85 24.57 -6.92 15.70
C GLU A 85 24.15 -6.48 14.29
N PHE A 86 22.84 -6.50 14.02
CA PHE A 86 22.29 -6.01 12.76
C PHE A 86 22.60 -4.52 12.55
N LEU A 87 22.37 -3.67 13.54
CA LEU A 87 22.69 -2.24 13.46
C LEU A 87 24.18 -2.02 13.21
N ARG A 88 25.05 -2.70 13.98
CA ARG A 88 26.49 -2.59 13.83
C ARG A 88 26.95 -2.99 12.43
N THR A 89 26.52 -4.16 11.95
CA THR A 89 26.93 -4.69 10.64
C THR A 89 26.47 -3.78 9.50
N ARG A 90 25.25 -3.24 9.57
CA ARG A 90 24.66 -2.44 8.49
C ARG A 90 25.13 -0.99 8.47
N LEU A 91 25.37 -0.41 9.64
CA LEU A 91 25.82 0.96 9.75
C LEU A 91 27.35 1.08 9.62
N ASN A 92 28.10 -0.03 9.71
CA ASN A 92 29.55 0.01 9.52
C ASN A 92 29.96 0.56 8.13
N GLY A 93 29.18 0.28 7.09
CA GLY A 93 29.45 0.81 5.75
C GLY A 93 29.15 2.31 5.57
N TRP A 94 28.69 2.99 6.63
CA TRP A 94 28.46 4.45 6.65
C TRP A 94 29.59 5.22 7.34
N PHE A 95 30.63 4.54 7.85
CA PHE A 95 31.87 5.19 8.25
C PHE A 95 32.71 5.57 7.03
N ARG A 96 33.42 6.70 7.09
CA ARG A 96 34.33 7.12 6.02
C ARG A 96 35.63 6.32 6.11
N GLU A 97 35.97 5.65 5.03
CA GLU A 97 37.27 4.97 4.88
C GLU A 97 38.32 6.01 4.46
N SER A 98 38.85 6.79 5.41
CA SER A 98 40.02 7.64 5.18
C SER A 98 41.24 7.09 5.90
N SER A 99 42.39 7.16 5.22
CA SER A 99 43.68 6.61 5.66
C SER A 99 44.26 7.29 6.90
N ASP A 100 43.60 8.31 7.46
CA ASP A 100 44.09 9.08 8.61
C ASP A 100 42.99 9.38 9.66
N THR A 101 41.82 8.74 9.56
CA THR A 101 40.66 9.10 10.39
C THR A 101 40.49 8.18 11.59
N THR A 102 40.49 8.79 12.78
CA THR A 102 39.73 8.33 13.94
C THR A 102 38.35 7.81 13.50
N MET A 103 37.86 6.72 14.10
CA MET A 103 36.57 6.04 13.81
C MET A 103 35.31 6.92 14.04
N SER A 104 35.44 8.23 14.00
CA SER A 104 34.44 9.22 14.38
C SER A 104 33.80 9.92 13.17
N GLU A 105 34.35 9.77 11.96
CA GLU A 105 33.80 10.42 10.77
C GLU A 105 32.86 9.50 10.00
N VAL A 106 31.58 9.90 9.96
CA VAL A 106 30.53 9.21 9.20
C VAL A 106 30.17 9.98 7.93
N HIS A 107 29.64 9.28 6.93
CA HIS A 107 29.05 9.90 5.75
C HIS A 107 27.86 10.81 6.11
N GLU A 108 27.57 11.79 5.25
CA GLU A 108 26.36 12.62 5.45
C GLU A 108 25.12 11.73 5.44
N PRO A 109 24.11 12.02 6.29
CA PRO A 109 22.92 11.20 6.36
C PRO A 109 22.18 11.20 5.01
N PRO A 110 21.64 10.05 4.56
CA PRO A 110 20.96 9.93 3.26
C PRO A 110 19.75 10.85 3.14
N ARG A 111 19.15 11.19 4.28
CA ARG A 111 18.09 12.18 4.38
C ARG A 111 18.44 13.17 5.49
N LYS A 112 18.56 14.44 5.15
CA LYS A 112 18.81 15.49 6.13
C LYS A 112 17.64 15.56 7.10
N GLY A 113 17.93 15.32 8.38
CA GLY A 113 16.98 15.58 9.46
C GLY A 113 16.83 17.08 9.70
N GLN A 114 15.81 17.44 10.46
CA GLN A 114 15.60 18.82 10.90
C GLN A 114 15.45 18.87 12.42
N SER A 115 15.69 20.03 13.02
CA SER A 115 15.44 20.22 14.45
C SER A 115 13.95 20.14 14.78
N PHE A 116 13.63 19.82 16.04
CA PHE A 116 12.24 19.78 16.50
C PHE A 116 11.54 21.13 16.32
N GLU A 117 12.24 22.23 16.59
CA GLU A 117 11.73 23.59 16.39
C GLU A 117 11.38 23.89 14.94
N ALA A 118 12.27 23.52 14.00
CA ALA A 118 12.05 23.69 12.58
C ALA A 118 10.86 22.85 12.10
N TRP A 119 10.76 21.60 12.57
CA TRP A 119 9.61 20.73 12.30
C TRP A 119 8.31 21.34 12.84
N PHE A 120 8.32 21.81 14.08
CA PHE A 120 7.14 22.38 14.73
C PHE A 120 6.69 23.68 14.06
N ALA A 121 7.62 24.54 13.65
CA ALA A 121 7.33 25.75 12.88
C ALA A 121 6.70 25.41 11.52
N ASN A 122 7.26 24.44 10.79
CA ASN A 122 6.71 24.00 9.50
C ASN A 122 5.33 23.37 9.67
N ASN A 123 5.16 22.50 10.67
CA ASN A 123 3.87 21.87 10.97
C ASN A 123 2.80 22.89 11.37
N ARG A 124 3.15 23.95 12.12
CA ARG A 124 2.23 25.06 12.40
C ARG A 124 1.85 25.85 11.15
N ARG A 125 2.81 26.14 10.26
CA ARG A 125 2.53 26.81 8.97
C ARG A 125 1.62 25.96 8.07
N GLN A 126 1.90 24.66 7.95
CA GLN A 126 1.06 23.71 7.22
C GLN A 126 -0.33 23.61 7.84
N SER A 127 -0.42 23.50 9.17
CA SER A 127 -1.73 23.45 9.85
C SER A 127 -2.55 24.73 9.66
N ALA A 128 -1.89 25.89 9.54
CA ALA A 128 -2.53 27.16 9.23
C ALA A 128 -2.97 27.24 7.76
N ALA A 129 -2.17 26.72 6.82
CA ALA A 129 -2.46 26.69 5.39
C ALA A 129 -3.56 25.67 5.02
N ASP A 130 -3.49 24.47 5.58
CA ASP A 130 -4.41 23.37 5.30
C ASP A 130 -5.76 23.53 6.03
N GLY A 131 -5.91 24.56 6.87
CA GLY A 131 -7.13 24.81 7.63
C GLY A 131 -7.49 23.69 8.61
N THR A 132 -6.58 22.76 8.90
CA THR A 132 -6.78 21.59 9.78
C THR A 132 -6.95 21.96 11.25
N GLY A 133 -6.66 23.22 11.60
CA GLY A 133 -7.01 23.84 12.89
C GLY A 133 -8.48 24.26 13.02
N ARG A 134 -9.29 24.23 11.95
CA ARG A 134 -10.74 24.41 12.08
C ARG A 134 -11.31 23.16 12.76
N ARG A 135 -11.62 23.33 14.06
CA ARG A 135 -12.56 22.47 14.81
C ARG A 135 -13.67 22.07 13.83
N ALA A 136 -13.82 20.77 13.58
CA ALA A 136 -14.83 20.28 12.64
C ALA A 136 -16.15 21.01 12.96
N PRO A 137 -16.74 21.75 11.99
CA PRO A 137 -17.91 22.57 12.28
C PRO A 137 -18.94 21.66 12.92
N ARG A 138 -19.46 22.08 14.10
CA ARG A 138 -20.55 21.36 14.78
C ARG A 138 -21.61 21.10 13.72
N VAL A 139 -21.93 19.82 13.53
CA VAL A 139 -22.93 19.40 12.54
C VAL A 139 -24.21 20.11 12.92
N THR A 140 -24.59 21.11 12.12
CA THR A 140 -25.85 21.83 12.28
C THR A 140 -27.00 20.84 12.09
N GLU A 141 -28.21 21.18 12.54
CA GLU A 141 -29.37 20.31 12.35
C GLU A 141 -29.57 20.00 10.85
N ALA A 142 -29.34 20.99 9.98
CA ALA A 142 -29.30 20.81 8.53
C ALA A 142 -28.20 19.82 8.08
N GLY A 143 -27.01 19.87 8.68
CA GLY A 143 -25.94 18.91 8.42
C GLY A 143 -26.25 17.50 8.92
N ARG A 144 -27.03 17.36 10.00
CA ARG A 144 -27.49 16.06 10.51
C ARG A 144 -28.53 15.46 9.57
N GLN A 145 -29.51 16.26 9.16
CA GLN A 145 -30.51 15.88 8.17
C GLN A 145 -29.87 15.53 6.83
N ALA A 146 -28.89 16.31 6.34
CA ALA A 146 -28.17 15.99 5.11
C ALA A 146 -27.39 14.67 5.21
N ARG A 147 -26.80 14.36 6.39
CA ARG A 147 -26.12 13.08 6.64
C ARG A 147 -27.09 11.92 6.73
N GLU A 148 -28.25 12.11 7.36
CA GLU A 148 -29.31 11.10 7.42
C GLU A 148 -29.92 10.85 6.05
N GLN A 149 -30.17 11.89 5.25
CA GLN A 149 -30.61 11.77 3.87
C GLN A 149 -29.55 11.08 3.01
N ALA A 150 -28.26 11.44 3.15
CA ALA A 150 -27.17 10.79 2.43
C ALA A 150 -27.02 9.30 2.84
N ARG A 151 -27.21 8.98 4.13
CA ARG A 151 -27.22 7.60 4.63
C ARG A 151 -28.44 6.82 4.16
N ALA A 152 -29.62 7.42 4.20
CA ALA A 152 -30.86 6.83 3.70
C ALA A 152 -30.79 6.62 2.19
N PHE A 153 -30.19 7.55 1.45
CA PHE A 153 -29.93 7.44 0.02
C PHE A 153 -28.87 6.40 -0.31
N ALA A 154 -27.79 6.31 0.48
CA ALA A 154 -26.78 5.27 0.33
C ALA A 154 -27.34 3.88 0.70
N ALA A 155 -28.19 3.80 1.72
CA ALA A 155 -28.87 2.58 2.13
C ALA A 155 -29.94 2.16 1.11
N SER A 156 -30.68 3.10 0.52
CA SER A 156 -31.62 2.81 -0.57
C SER A 156 -30.90 2.42 -1.87
N LYS A 157 -29.68 2.92 -2.09
CA LYS A 157 -28.77 2.53 -3.18
C LYS A 157 -27.93 1.28 -2.91
N ARG A 158 -28.02 0.67 -1.71
CA ARG A 158 -27.51 -0.68 -1.42
C ARG A 158 -28.44 -1.78 -1.92
N LYS A 159 -29.45 -1.46 -2.75
CA LYS A 159 -30.12 -2.48 -3.55
C LYS A 159 -29.12 -3.04 -4.56
N ASP A 160 -28.98 -4.36 -4.51
CA ASP A 160 -28.24 -5.25 -5.38
C ASP A 160 -27.49 -4.55 -6.55
N PRO A 161 -26.14 -4.53 -6.55
CA PRO A 161 -25.36 -3.87 -7.61
C PRO A 161 -25.75 -4.35 -9.02
N LEU A 162 -26.25 -5.58 -9.16
CA LEU A 162 -26.77 -6.12 -10.43
C LEU A 162 -28.09 -5.44 -10.85
N ALA A 163 -28.97 -5.11 -9.91
CA ALA A 163 -30.21 -4.40 -10.21
C ALA A 163 -29.95 -2.99 -10.73
N ARG A 164 -28.93 -2.31 -10.20
CA ARG A 164 -28.50 -0.98 -10.67
C ARG A 164 -27.90 -1.02 -12.08
N LEU A 165 -27.11 -2.04 -12.39
CA LEU A 165 -26.58 -2.27 -13.74
C LEU A 165 -27.75 -2.48 -14.73
N ARG A 166 -28.67 -3.40 -14.42
CA ARG A 166 -29.87 -3.67 -15.23
C ARG A 166 -30.77 -2.45 -15.41
N GLU A 167 -30.89 -1.59 -14.39
CA GLU A 167 -31.65 -0.35 -14.50
C GLU A 167 -30.95 0.68 -15.40
N SER A 168 -29.63 0.80 -15.28
CA SER A 168 -28.82 1.66 -16.17
C SER A 168 -28.88 1.19 -17.63
N GLU A 169 -28.82 -0.12 -17.87
CA GLU A 169 -28.99 -0.72 -19.20
C GLU A 169 -30.38 -0.46 -19.77
N ARG A 170 -31.43 -0.63 -18.96
CA ARG A 170 -32.81 -0.31 -19.37
C ARG A 170 -32.98 1.16 -19.74
N ARG A 171 -32.41 2.08 -18.97
CA ARG A 171 -32.45 3.52 -19.32
C ARG A 171 -31.69 3.84 -20.59
N ARG A 172 -30.56 3.16 -20.82
CA ARG A 172 -29.75 3.34 -22.03
C ARG A 172 -30.48 2.79 -23.26
N ALA A 173 -31.11 1.62 -23.14
CA ALA A 173 -31.95 1.05 -24.19
C ALA A 173 -33.13 1.96 -24.52
N ALA A 174 -33.87 2.43 -23.51
CA ALA A 174 -34.98 3.36 -23.71
C ALA A 174 -34.54 4.70 -24.33
N ALA A 175 -33.35 5.20 -23.98
CA ALA A 175 -32.78 6.40 -24.61
C ALA A 175 -32.41 6.14 -26.09
N LEU A 176 -31.85 4.98 -26.42
CA LEU A 176 -31.57 4.61 -27.81
C LEU A 176 -32.86 4.42 -28.62
N ASP A 177 -33.88 3.80 -28.04
CA ASP A 177 -35.20 3.66 -28.65
C ASP A 177 -35.87 5.03 -28.86
N SER A 178 -35.70 5.98 -27.92
CA SER A 178 -36.24 7.34 -28.06
C SER A 178 -35.56 8.18 -29.16
N LEU A 179 -34.40 7.74 -29.65
CA LEU A 179 -33.69 8.35 -30.77
C LEU A 179 -34.11 7.75 -32.13
N LEU A 180 -34.95 6.70 -32.14
CA LEU A 180 -35.51 6.14 -33.36
C LEU A 180 -36.68 7.00 -33.83
N VAL A 181 -36.59 7.51 -35.06
CA VAL A 181 -37.65 8.30 -35.71
C VAL A 181 -38.73 7.34 -36.24
N GLU A 182 -40.00 7.56 -35.88
CA GLU A 182 -41.13 6.74 -36.33
C GLU A 182 -41.26 6.74 -37.87
N GLY A 183 -41.23 5.55 -38.47
CA GLY A 183 -41.46 5.35 -39.91
C GLY A 183 -40.19 5.17 -40.76
N ALA A 184 -38.99 5.33 -40.20
CA ALA A 184 -37.79 4.89 -40.88
C ALA A 184 -37.64 3.36 -40.73
N PRO A 185 -37.38 2.58 -41.81
CA PRO A 185 -37.01 1.18 -41.64
C PRO A 185 -35.82 1.15 -40.70
N ALA A 186 -35.92 0.36 -39.62
CA ALA A 186 -34.83 0.17 -38.68
C ALA A 186 -33.57 -0.05 -39.53
N PRO A 187 -32.54 0.83 -39.44
CA PRO A 187 -31.34 0.58 -40.18
C PRO A 187 -30.96 -0.85 -39.82
N ALA A 188 -30.84 -1.72 -40.83
CA ALA A 188 -30.11 -2.96 -40.66
C ALA A 188 -28.69 -2.51 -40.38
N VAL A 189 -28.44 -2.07 -39.15
CA VAL A 189 -27.13 -1.86 -38.59
C VAL A 189 -26.61 -3.28 -38.66
N PRO A 190 -25.71 -3.62 -39.60
CA PRO A 190 -25.02 -4.90 -39.49
C PRO A 190 -24.50 -4.93 -38.07
N ALA A 191 -24.83 -6.00 -37.32
CA ALA A 191 -24.38 -6.14 -35.94
C ALA A 191 -22.93 -5.65 -35.91
N PRO A 192 -22.62 -4.55 -35.17
CA PRO A 192 -21.35 -3.88 -35.31
C PRO A 192 -20.28 -4.96 -35.22
N PRO A 193 -19.44 -5.14 -36.25
CA PRO A 193 -18.64 -6.35 -36.43
C PRO A 193 -17.85 -6.53 -35.16
N ALA A 194 -18.23 -7.53 -34.34
CA ALA A 194 -18.00 -7.60 -32.89
C ALA A 194 -16.89 -6.63 -32.50
N GLU A 195 -17.26 -5.35 -32.31
CA GLU A 195 -16.23 -4.32 -32.15
C GLU A 195 -15.47 -4.79 -30.94
N THR A 196 -14.22 -5.16 -31.20
CA THR A 196 -13.26 -5.65 -30.24
C THR A 196 -13.21 -4.59 -29.17
N ARG A 197 -14.06 -4.72 -28.15
CA ARG A 197 -13.89 -4.05 -26.87
C ARG A 197 -12.72 -4.77 -26.23
N ALA A 198 -11.55 -4.65 -26.87
CA ALA A 198 -10.27 -4.94 -26.29
C ALA A 198 -10.27 -4.13 -25.01
N THR A 199 -10.41 -4.83 -23.90
CA THR A 199 -10.46 -4.17 -22.61
C THR A 199 -9.17 -3.36 -22.53
N PRO A 200 -9.22 -2.03 -22.35
CA PRO A 200 -8.01 -1.21 -22.40
C PRO A 200 -6.98 -1.82 -21.46
N ARG A 201 -5.75 -2.02 -21.93
CA ARG A 201 -4.69 -2.73 -21.17
C ARG A 201 -4.54 -2.23 -19.73
N MET A 202 -4.85 -0.96 -19.48
CA MET A 202 -4.94 -0.38 -18.14
C MET A 202 -5.95 -1.06 -17.21
N VAL A 203 -7.13 -1.42 -17.72
CA VAL A 203 -8.21 -2.09 -16.98
C VAL A 203 -7.83 -3.55 -16.71
N ALA A 204 -7.24 -4.25 -17.68
CA ALA A 204 -6.71 -5.60 -17.50
C ALA A 204 -5.57 -5.65 -16.47
N SER A 205 -4.64 -4.69 -16.55
CA SER A 205 -3.57 -4.50 -15.56
C SER A 205 -4.10 -4.15 -14.17
N PHE A 206 -5.15 -3.32 -14.08
CA PHE A 206 -5.79 -3.01 -12.80
C PHE A 206 -6.44 -4.27 -12.19
N ALA A 207 -7.18 -5.03 -12.99
CA ALA A 207 -7.79 -6.29 -12.55
C ALA A 207 -6.75 -7.33 -12.11
N ALA A 208 -5.68 -7.51 -12.89
CA ALA A 208 -4.58 -8.41 -12.54
C ALA A 208 -3.99 -8.05 -11.17
N ARG A 209 -3.72 -6.76 -10.92
CA ARG A 209 -3.18 -6.27 -9.64
C ARG A 209 -4.13 -6.51 -8.46
N GLN A 210 -5.45 -6.35 -8.66
CA GLN A 210 -6.43 -6.66 -7.63
C GLN A 210 -6.49 -8.17 -7.33
N SER A 211 -6.40 -9.02 -8.36
CA SER A 211 -6.39 -10.48 -8.19
C SER A 211 -5.18 -10.98 -7.40
N VAL A 212 -3.98 -10.43 -7.68
CA VAL A 212 -2.75 -10.77 -6.97
C VAL A 212 -2.83 -10.34 -5.50
N ALA A 213 -3.39 -9.17 -5.22
CA ALA A 213 -3.58 -8.70 -3.86
C ALA A 213 -4.57 -9.57 -3.07
N ALA A 214 -5.68 -9.98 -3.69
CA ALA A 214 -6.66 -10.87 -3.07
C ALA A 214 -6.09 -12.27 -2.77
N ARG A 215 -5.15 -12.75 -3.61
CA ARG A 215 -4.50 -14.06 -3.49
C ARG A 215 -3.21 -14.05 -2.67
N SER A 216 -2.86 -12.94 -2.04
CA SER A 216 -1.69 -12.86 -1.17
C SER A 216 -1.84 -13.85 0.00
N PRO A 217 -0.85 -14.74 0.26
CA PRO A 217 -0.96 -15.76 1.32
C PRO A 217 -1.24 -15.17 2.70
N GLN A 218 -0.71 -13.97 2.98
CA GLN A 218 -0.94 -13.28 4.25
C GLN A 218 -2.37 -12.75 4.37
N VAL A 219 -2.94 -12.23 3.27
CA VAL A 219 -4.32 -11.73 3.22
C VAL A 219 -5.30 -12.88 3.40
N VAL A 220 -5.12 -13.97 2.63
CA VAL A 220 -5.95 -15.18 2.69
C VAL A 220 -5.97 -15.74 4.11
N ARG A 221 -4.80 -15.97 4.71
CA ARG A 221 -4.69 -16.52 6.08
C ARG A 221 -5.42 -15.67 7.13
N ILE A 222 -5.33 -14.35 7.04
CA ILE A 222 -6.00 -13.44 7.99
C ILE A 222 -7.51 -13.46 7.78
N VAL A 223 -7.97 -13.42 6.53
CA VAL A 223 -9.40 -13.44 6.19
C VAL A 223 -10.04 -14.78 6.56
N GLU A 224 -9.39 -15.90 6.27
CA GLU A 224 -9.86 -17.24 6.64
C GLU A 224 -9.98 -17.40 8.16
N ARG A 225 -8.99 -16.93 8.92
CA ARG A 225 -9.05 -16.93 10.39
C ARG A 225 -10.23 -16.10 10.90
N LEU A 226 -10.44 -14.90 10.37
CA LEU A 226 -11.56 -14.04 10.76
C LEU A 226 -12.92 -14.67 10.40
N ARG A 227 -12.99 -15.38 9.27
CA ARG A 227 -14.19 -16.11 8.83
C ARG A 227 -14.48 -17.30 9.73
N ALA A 228 -13.47 -18.09 10.09
CA ALA A 228 -13.59 -19.22 11.00
C ALA A 228 -14.05 -18.77 12.40
N GLU A 229 -13.50 -17.66 12.90
CA GLU A 229 -13.82 -17.09 14.20
C GLU A 229 -15.14 -16.28 14.22
N LYS A 230 -15.81 -16.10 13.06
CA LYS A 230 -17.05 -15.33 12.88
C LYS A 230 -17.04 -13.96 13.55
N ARG A 231 -15.87 -13.29 13.60
CA ARG A 231 -15.68 -11.99 14.26
C ARG A 231 -15.13 -10.93 13.32
N GLY A 232 -15.31 -9.68 13.70
CA GLY A 232 -14.67 -8.55 13.03
C GLY A 232 -13.15 -8.49 13.29
N PRO A 233 -12.38 -7.88 12.38
CA PRO A 233 -10.95 -7.67 12.56
C PRO A 233 -10.66 -6.70 13.72
N SER A 234 -9.70 -7.06 14.58
CA SER A 234 -9.19 -6.15 15.61
C SER A 234 -8.34 -5.01 14.99
N PRO A 235 -8.12 -3.89 15.67
CA PRO A 235 -7.32 -2.77 15.14
C PRO A 235 -5.90 -3.17 14.71
N ALA A 236 -5.27 -4.09 15.44
CA ALA A 236 -3.94 -4.61 15.11
C ALA A 236 -3.95 -5.50 13.86
N GLU A 237 -4.92 -6.40 13.74
CA GLU A 237 -5.08 -7.25 12.55
C GLU A 237 -5.45 -6.43 11.32
N LEU A 238 -6.23 -5.37 11.50
CA LEU A 238 -6.59 -4.46 10.42
C LEU A 238 -5.35 -3.68 9.94
N ALA A 239 -4.44 -3.29 10.82
CA ALA A 239 -3.15 -2.71 10.43
C ALA A 239 -2.28 -3.69 9.66
N VAL A 240 -2.19 -4.95 10.11
CA VAL A 240 -1.46 -6.01 9.40
C VAL A 240 -2.08 -6.30 8.03
N LEU A 241 -3.42 -6.39 7.95
CA LEU A 241 -4.13 -6.61 6.69
C LEU A 241 -3.89 -5.46 5.71
N ARG A 242 -3.93 -4.20 6.17
CA ARG A 242 -3.62 -3.04 5.31
C ARG A 242 -2.19 -3.08 4.79
N ASN A 243 -1.21 -3.48 5.61
CA ASN A 243 0.17 -3.61 5.18
C ASN A 243 0.32 -4.76 4.17
N ALA A 244 -0.26 -5.92 4.45
CA ALA A 244 -0.24 -7.06 3.53
C ALA A 244 -0.87 -6.74 2.16
N VAL A 245 -1.98 -5.99 2.15
CA VAL A 245 -2.60 -5.52 0.90
C VAL A 245 -1.72 -4.50 0.18
N ARG A 246 -1.10 -3.57 0.90
CA ARG A 246 -0.19 -2.58 0.32
C ARG A 246 1.04 -3.24 -0.29
N ASP A 247 1.63 -4.20 0.41
CA ASP A 247 2.79 -4.97 -0.04
C ASP A 247 2.41 -5.79 -1.28
N ALA A 248 1.26 -6.47 -1.26
CA ALA A 248 0.79 -7.22 -2.41
C ALA A 248 0.51 -6.32 -3.63
N HIS A 249 -0.01 -5.10 -3.43
CA HIS A 249 -0.12 -4.13 -4.51
C HIS A 249 1.24 -3.65 -5.04
N HIS A 250 2.24 -3.51 -4.19
CA HIS A 250 3.59 -3.15 -4.61
C HIS A 250 4.23 -4.26 -5.45
N HIS A 251 4.13 -5.52 -5.00
CA HIS A 251 4.60 -6.69 -5.75
C HIS A 251 3.85 -6.88 -7.08
N ALA A 252 2.53 -6.68 -7.09
CA ALA A 252 1.75 -6.73 -8.32
C ALA A 252 2.10 -5.58 -9.29
N GLY A 253 2.51 -4.43 -8.76
CA GLY A 253 3.06 -3.33 -9.55
C GLY A 253 4.37 -3.71 -10.24
N LEU A 254 5.29 -4.35 -9.52
CA LEU A 254 6.54 -4.88 -10.09
C LEU A 254 6.26 -5.96 -11.14
N GLY A 255 5.37 -6.91 -10.84
CA GLY A 255 4.96 -7.95 -11.80
C GLY A 255 4.28 -7.38 -13.05
N THR A 256 3.59 -6.25 -12.95
CA THR A 256 3.05 -5.54 -14.13
C THR A 256 4.17 -4.97 -15.01
N LEU A 257 5.23 -4.43 -14.42
CA LEU A 257 6.38 -3.90 -15.16
C LEU A 257 7.17 -5.04 -15.83
N GLU A 258 7.38 -6.14 -15.11
CA GLU A 258 8.01 -7.36 -15.65
C GLU A 258 7.19 -7.97 -16.80
N ALA A 259 5.87 -8.08 -16.64
CA ALA A 259 4.98 -8.54 -17.70
C ALA A 259 4.99 -7.60 -18.91
N ALA A 260 5.14 -6.28 -18.70
CA ALA A 260 5.28 -5.32 -19.78
C ALA A 260 6.64 -5.43 -20.49
N SER A 261 7.73 -5.76 -19.78
CA SER A 261 9.05 -5.94 -20.39
C SER A 261 9.20 -7.26 -21.13
N ALA A 262 8.62 -8.36 -20.64
CA ALA A 262 8.67 -9.66 -21.31
C ALA A 262 7.99 -9.64 -22.70
N HIS A 263 6.96 -8.82 -22.88
CA HIS A 263 6.29 -8.62 -24.17
C HIS A 263 7.17 -7.94 -25.23
N VAL A 264 8.27 -7.30 -24.81
CA VAL A 264 9.23 -6.60 -25.71
C VAL A 264 10.44 -7.48 -26.03
N GLY A 265 10.73 -8.47 -25.19
CA GLY A 265 11.97 -9.26 -25.26
C GLY A 265 11.82 -10.76 -25.55
N ASP A 266 10.62 -11.32 -25.64
CA ASP A 266 10.35 -12.79 -25.73
C ASP A 266 10.95 -13.66 -24.59
N ASP A 267 11.75 -13.10 -23.68
CA ASP A 267 12.32 -13.77 -22.52
C ASP A 267 11.33 -13.86 -21.36
N THR A 268 10.49 -14.89 -21.39
CA THR A 268 9.58 -15.26 -20.28
C THR A 268 10.28 -15.99 -19.14
N SER A 269 11.52 -16.46 -19.32
CA SER A 269 12.27 -17.27 -18.34
C SER A 269 12.78 -16.50 -17.12
N GLU A 270 12.78 -15.17 -17.15
CA GLU A 270 13.28 -14.31 -16.06
C GLU A 270 12.16 -13.69 -15.20
N LEU A 271 10.89 -14.02 -15.48
CA LEU A 271 9.74 -13.42 -14.79
C LEU A 271 9.57 -13.96 -13.37
N THR A 272 9.26 -13.08 -12.42
CA THR A 272 8.85 -13.51 -11.08
C THR A 272 7.50 -14.23 -11.11
N ALA A 273 7.17 -14.98 -10.06
CA ALA A 273 5.88 -15.69 -9.96
C ALA A 273 4.68 -14.74 -10.03
N GLU A 274 4.84 -13.49 -9.61
CA GLU A 274 3.86 -12.42 -9.76
C GLU A 274 3.83 -11.87 -11.19
N GLY A 275 4.99 -11.68 -11.82
CA GLY A 275 5.13 -11.30 -13.22
C GLY A 275 4.45 -12.28 -14.17
N LEU A 276 4.70 -13.59 -14.01
CA LEU A 276 4.05 -14.66 -14.77
C LEU A 276 2.53 -14.66 -14.61
N ARG A 277 2.03 -14.41 -13.39
CA ARG A 277 0.58 -14.37 -13.11
C ARG A 277 -0.08 -13.15 -13.75
N VAL A 278 0.57 -11.99 -13.70
CA VAL A 278 0.06 -10.78 -14.36
C VAL A 278 0.12 -10.95 -15.87
N LEU A 279 1.21 -11.48 -16.42
CA LEU A 279 1.35 -11.75 -17.85
C LEU A 279 0.28 -12.74 -18.34
N SER A 280 0.12 -13.88 -17.67
CA SER A 280 -0.93 -14.87 -17.99
C SER A 280 -2.33 -14.26 -17.97
N PHE A 281 -2.61 -13.36 -17.03
CA PHE A 281 -3.90 -12.66 -16.97
C PHE A 281 -4.07 -11.66 -18.12
N LEU A 282 -3.00 -10.96 -18.51
CA LEU A 282 -3.00 -10.05 -19.63
C LEU A 282 -3.16 -10.79 -20.97
N ASP A 283 -2.43 -11.89 -21.15
CA ASP A 283 -2.53 -12.75 -22.34
C ASP A 283 -3.94 -13.34 -22.46
N HIS A 284 -4.51 -13.86 -21.37
CA HIS A 284 -5.90 -14.32 -21.37
C HIS A 284 -6.91 -13.21 -21.65
N ALA A 285 -6.65 -11.97 -21.21
CA ALA A 285 -7.52 -10.83 -21.49
C ALA A 285 -7.42 -10.37 -22.96
N ASP A 286 -6.23 -10.48 -23.56
CA ASP A 286 -5.95 -10.12 -24.95
C ASP A 286 -6.46 -11.18 -25.94
N GLU A 287 -6.18 -12.47 -25.67
CA GLU A 287 -6.60 -13.61 -26.49
C GLU A 287 -8.12 -13.81 -26.49
N ASN A 288 -8.78 -13.67 -25.33
CA ASN A 288 -10.23 -13.96 -25.21
C ASN A 288 -11.13 -12.76 -25.47
N ARG A 289 -10.59 -11.57 -25.78
CA ARG A 289 -11.35 -10.33 -26.04
C ARG A 289 -12.48 -10.09 -25.03
N LEU A 290 -12.21 -10.40 -23.76
CA LEU A 290 -13.26 -10.54 -22.76
C LEU A 290 -13.91 -9.18 -22.50
N PRO A 291 -15.26 -9.09 -22.54
CA PRO A 291 -15.95 -7.87 -22.15
C PRO A 291 -15.66 -7.57 -20.67
N ILE A 292 -15.66 -6.27 -20.30
CA ILE A 292 -15.38 -5.79 -18.94
C ILE A 292 -16.18 -6.56 -17.87
N ASP A 293 -17.43 -6.89 -18.16
CA ASP A 293 -18.29 -7.66 -17.26
C ASP A 293 -17.81 -9.10 -17.04
N ALA A 294 -17.18 -9.73 -18.04
CA ALA A 294 -16.57 -11.06 -17.90
C ALA A 294 -15.27 -11.00 -17.09
N MET A 295 -14.49 -9.92 -17.19
CA MET A 295 -13.34 -9.69 -16.31
C MET A 295 -13.73 -9.42 -14.86
N ILE A 296 -14.80 -8.65 -14.63
CA ILE A 296 -15.37 -8.46 -13.28
C ILE A 296 -15.85 -9.80 -12.74
N ARG A 297 -16.48 -10.64 -13.58
CA ARG A 297 -16.88 -12.00 -13.19
C ARG A 297 -15.68 -12.90 -12.89
N LEU A 298 -14.61 -12.85 -13.66
CA LEU A 298 -13.36 -13.58 -13.36
C LEU A 298 -12.75 -13.14 -12.02
N LEU A 299 -12.78 -11.84 -11.71
CA LEU A 299 -12.35 -11.30 -10.42
C LEU A 299 -13.19 -11.81 -9.24
N THR A 300 -14.50 -12.01 -9.44
CA THR A 300 -15.41 -12.51 -8.39
C THR A 300 -15.51 -14.03 -8.31
N VAL A 301 -15.49 -14.75 -9.44
CA VAL A 301 -15.56 -16.22 -9.48
C VAL A 301 -14.26 -16.85 -8.97
N ALA A 302 -13.10 -16.23 -9.27
CA ALA A 302 -11.81 -16.63 -8.71
C ALA A 302 -11.70 -16.42 -7.18
N VAL A 303 -12.64 -15.69 -6.57
CA VAL A 303 -12.78 -15.48 -5.12
C VAL A 303 -13.74 -16.49 -4.50
N ASP A 304 -14.67 -17.05 -5.28
CA ASP A 304 -15.68 -18.01 -4.82
C ASP A 304 -15.29 -19.49 -5.04
N GLU A 305 -14.43 -19.81 -6.00
CA GLU A 305 -13.96 -21.20 -6.24
C GLU A 305 -13.06 -21.77 -5.11
N THR A 306 -12.73 -20.99 -4.09
CA THR A 306 -12.09 -21.49 -2.84
C THR A 306 -13.10 -21.82 -1.73
N ALA A 307 -14.41 -21.66 -1.98
CA ALA A 307 -15.42 -22.24 -1.11
C ALA A 307 -15.68 -23.69 -1.54
N PRO A 308 -15.45 -24.71 -0.70
CA PRO A 308 -15.93 -26.06 -1.01
C PRO A 308 -17.46 -26.03 -1.14
N PRO A 309 -18.06 -26.90 -1.97
CA PRO A 309 -19.51 -27.03 -2.05
C PRO A 309 -20.06 -27.27 -0.64
N GLN A 310 -21.01 -26.44 -0.23
CA GLN A 310 -21.78 -26.68 0.98
C GLN A 310 -22.85 -27.71 0.64
N ASP A 311 -22.65 -28.95 1.09
CA ASP A 311 -23.73 -29.87 1.43
C ASP A 311 -24.26 -29.55 2.84
#